data_AF-A0A916R610-F1
#
_entry.id   AF-A0A916R610-F1
#
_cell.length_a   1.000
_cell.length_b   1.000
_cell.length_c   1.000
_cell.angle_alpha   90.00
_cell.angle_beta   90.00
_cell.angle_gamma   90.00
#
_symmetry.space_group_name_H-M   'P 1'
#
loop_
_entity.id
_entity.type
_entity.pdbx_description
1 polymer ?
#
loop_
_entity_poly.entity_id
_entity_poly.type
_entity_poly.pdbx_seq_one_letter_code
_entity_poly.pdbx_strand_id
1 'polypeptide(L)' 'MYRKVGQRNTAPENFELLFNGQLSPDNGWVVMASLIFWSEYEDKYASLFSEERGSPYFL' A
#
# COMPACT_ATOMS: atom_id res chain seq x y z
N MET A 1 4.33 -13.22 1.12
CA MET A 1 5.49 -12.35 0.85
C MET A 1 5.03 -10.92 0.64
N TYR A 2 5.61 -9.97 1.37
CA TYR A 2 5.43 -8.54 1.11
C TYR A 2 6.31 -8.15 -0.07
N ARG A 3 5.72 -7.56 -1.10
CA ARG A 3 6.47 -7.07 -2.26
C ARG A 3 6.68 -5.58 -2.08
N LYS A 4 7.92 -5.18 -1.83
CA LYS A 4 8.32 -3.78 -1.93
C LYS A 4 8.26 -3.42 -3.41
N VAL A 5 7.12 -2.90 -3.86
CA VAL A 5 6.90 -2.56 -5.27
C VAL A 5 7.79 -1.35 -5.53
N GLY A 6 8.83 -1.52 -6.34
CA GLY A 6 9.72 -0.44 -6.74
C GLY A 6 8.90 0.77 -7.17
N GLN A 7 8.87 1.79 -6.30
CA GLN A 7 8.46 3.16 -6.55
C GLN A 7 7.21 3.36 -7.42
N ARG A 8 6.17 2.55 -7.23
CA ARG A 8 4.82 2.99 -7.60
C ARG A 8 4.25 3.77 -6.42
N ASN A 9 4.84 4.95 -6.21
CA ASN A 9 4.31 6.00 -5.32
C ASN A 9 3.07 6.59 -5.97
N THR A 10 2.06 5.77 -6.22
CA THR A 10 0.76 6.28 -6.59
C THR A 10 0.20 6.88 -5.32
N ALA A 11 0.22 8.22 -5.22
CA ALA A 11 -0.41 8.91 -4.10
C ALA A 11 -1.84 8.37 -3.91
N PRO A 12 -2.38 8.34 -2.69
CA PRO A 12 -3.70 7.76 -2.42
C PRO A 12 -4.79 8.31 -3.34
N GLU A 13 -4.73 9.60 -3.69
CA GLU A 13 -5.63 10.22 -4.69
C GLU A 13 -5.49 9.65 -6.12
N ASN A 14 -4.32 9.13 -6.49
CA ASN A 14 -4.04 8.61 -7.83
C ASN A 14 -4.36 7.12 -7.97
N PHE A 15 -4.95 6.49 -6.95
CA PHE A 15 -5.36 5.10 -7.02
C PHE A 15 -6.49 4.94 -8.05
N GLU A 16 -6.21 4.24 -9.15
CA GLU A 16 -7.22 3.99 -10.19
C GLU A 16 -8.27 3.01 -9.66
N LEU A 17 -9.49 3.51 -9.49
CA LEU A 17 -10.64 2.67 -9.16
C LEU A 17 -11.13 1.93 -10.42
N LEU A 18 -11.83 0.81 -10.23
CA LEU A 18 -12.38 -0.06 -11.29
C LEU A 18 -13.30 0.66 -12.31
N PHE A 19 -13.63 1.92 -12.06
CA PHE A 19 -14.51 2.78 -12.85
C PHE A 19 -13.82 4.07 -13.33
N ASN A 20 -12.49 4.07 -13.47
CA ASN A 20 -11.67 5.23 -13.90
C ASN A 20 -11.86 6.49 -13.02
N GLY A 21 -12.23 6.28 -11.76
CA GLY A 21 -12.42 7.36 -10.78
C GLY A 21 -11.26 7.43 -9.79
N GLN A 22 -11.14 8.58 -9.13
CA GLN A 22 -10.23 8.82 -8.01
C GLN A 22 -11.03 9.00 -6.73
N LEU A 23 -10.40 8.71 -5.58
CA LEU A 23 -10.98 9.05 -4.29
C LEU A 23 -10.96 10.57 -4.10
N SER A 24 -12.01 11.11 -3.47
CA SER A 24 -12.04 12.53 -3.08
C SER A 24 -10.84 12.83 -2.15
N PRO A 25 -10.16 13.98 -2.32
CA PRO A 25 -9.11 14.41 -1.39
C PRO A 25 -9.59 14.55 0.07
N ASP A 26 -10.87 14.88 0.26
CA ASP A 26 -11.49 15.01 1.58
C ASP A 26 -11.95 13.66 2.16
N ASN A 27 -11.71 12.55 1.44
CA ASN A 27 -11.97 11.23 1.96
C ASN A 27 -11.04 10.96 3.15
N GLY A 28 -11.61 10.53 4.29
CA GLY A 28 -10.84 10.29 5.51
C GLY A 28 -9.66 9.33 5.34
N TRP A 29 -9.75 8.35 4.44
CA TRP A 29 -8.63 7.44 4.13
C TRP A 29 -7.49 8.14 3.38
N VAL A 30 -7.83 9.01 2.43
CA VAL A 30 -6.84 9.82 1.69
C VAL A 30 -6.13 10.79 2.63
N VAL A 31 -6.90 11.47 3.50
CA VAL A 31 -6.35 12.36 4.54
C VAL A 31 -5.47 11.61 5.52
N MET A 32 -5.91 10.46 6.05
CA MET A 32 -5.07 9.70 6.99
C MET A 32 -3.80 9.17 6.32
N ALA A 33 -3.90 8.69 5.09
CA ALA A 33 -2.75 8.17 4.36
C ALA A 33 -1.72 9.26 4.02
N SER A 34 -2.13 10.51 3.79
CA SER A 34 -1.21 11.62 3.54
C SER A 34 -0.45 12.08 4.80
N LEU A 35 -0.98 11.81 5.99
CA LEU A 35 -0.35 12.12 7.27
C LEU A 35 0.72 11.09 7.70
N ILE A 36 0.73 9.90 7.09
CA ILE A 36 1.65 8.83 7.45
C ILE A 36 2.96 8.99 6.66
N PHE A 37 4.10 9.02 7.38
CA PHE A 37 5.44 8.99 6.76
C PHE A 37 5.78 7.58 6.29
N TRP A 38 5.15 7.13 5.20
CA TRP A 38 5.30 5.77 4.70
C TRP A 38 6.76 5.35 4.52
N SER A 39 7.65 6.24 4.08
CA SER A 39 9.08 5.95 3.92
C SER A 39 9.78 5.53 5.21
N GLU A 40 9.30 5.96 6.38
CA GLU A 40 9.86 5.59 7.68
C GLU A 40 9.36 4.21 8.14
N TYR A 41 8.08 3.91 7.88
CA TYR A 41 7.43 2.72 8.42
C TYR A 41 7.43 1.53 7.47
N GLU A 42 7.61 1.74 6.18
CA GLU A 42 7.52 0.69 5.16
C GLU A 42 8.57 -0.40 5.39
N ASP A 43 9.81 -0.03 5.72
CA ASP A 43 10.88 -1.01 5.99
C ASP A 43 10.58 -1.87 7.22
N LYS A 44 10.08 -1.23 8.28
CA LYS A 44 9.68 -1.93 9.50
C LYS A 44 8.51 -2.87 9.23
N TYR A 45 7.52 -2.43 8.48
CA TYR A 45 6.36 -3.24 8.10
C TYR A 45 6.77 -4.40 7.18
N ALA A 46 7.62 -4.16 6.19
CA ALA A 46 8.14 -5.17 5.27
C ALA A 46 8.87 -6.30 6.01
N SER A 47 9.64 -5.96 7.06
CA SER A 47 10.39 -6.92 7.87
C SER A 47 9.50 -7.96 8.59
N LEU A 48 8.21 -7.67 8.77
CA LEU A 48 7.25 -8.59 9.40
C LEU A 48 6.89 -9.78 8.50
N PHE A 49 7.23 -9.72 7.21
CA PHE A 49 6.91 -10.75 6.24
C PHE A 49 8.18 -11.53 5.88
N SER A 50 8.18 -12.84 6.13
CA SER A 50 9.25 -13.72 5.65
C SER A 50 9.20 -13.85 4.12
N GLU A 51 10.35 -13.81 3.47
CA GLU A 51 10.50 -14.18 2.05
C GLU A 51 10.05 -15.60 1.76
N GLU A 52 10.07 -16.51 2.74
CA GLU A 52 9.85 -17.95 2.48
C GLU A 52 8.36 -18.38 2.56
N ARG A 53 7.48 -17.54 3.13
CA ARG A 53 6.04 -17.86 3.27
C ARG A 53 5.20 -17.08 2.27
N GLY A 54 5.06 -17.67 1.08
CA GLY A 54 3.81 -17.54 0.32
C GLY A 54 2.68 -18.24 1.09
N SER A 55 1.41 -17.92 0.78
CA SER A 55 0.26 -18.66 1.30
C SER A 55 0.52 -20.16 1.17
N PRO A 56 0.27 -21.01 2.19
CA PRO A 56 0.15 -22.43 1.92
C PRO A 56 -0.89 -22.56 0.80
N TYR A 57 -0.46 -23.14 -0.33
CA TYR A 57 -1.39 -23.62 -1.33
C TYR A 57 -2.22 -24.69 -0.63
N PHE A 58 -3.48 -24.39 -0.34
CA PHE A 58 -4.46 -25.41 -0.01
C PHE A 58 -4.78 -26.14 -1.32
N LEU A 59 -4.26 -27.35 -1.45
CA LEU A 59 -4.75 -28.38 -2.38
C LEU A 59 -6.00 -29.03 -1.78
#